data_AF-A0A8T6IEX1-F1
#
_entry.id   AF-A0A8T6IEX1-F1
#
_cell.length_a   1.000
_cell.length_b   1.000
_cell.length_c   1.000
_cell.angle_alpha   90.00
_cell.angle_beta   90.00
_cell.angle_gamma   90.00
#
_symmetry.space_group_name_H-M   'P 1'
#
loop_
_entity.id
_entity.type
_entity.pdbx_description
1 polymer ?
#
loop_
_entity_poly.entity_id
_entity_poly.type
_entity_poly.pdbx_seq_one_letter_code
_entity_poly.pdbx_strand_id
1 'polypeptide(L)'
;MRGVVVVNALLTLGILVALGYRRLAAKSPPPPLFHLLNCIYGLLRPDWHTGWPTPAPRLAAQMRYPSTDPPPNTANLHGEIEVLTDGTEATHWYAAAAGVTWHFVTAGNPDHETVLMLHGLPESWWAFHHQISELSKDRYVVALDCKGYGQSDKRLDLDYRAATMAAETAALLDELGVDRFHIVAHDRGAVIADHMTSVPALKGRILRYVRMQQSFNEPHGKPRPPHALFATKLGEANFKSRGIIHIIYEKVMAAGLTPSTLKRLDYEFKFKGVAEAVRRYFQVNNFDIEHRDRHESLFAHMTMPVLILQGRWDPGQHPEEYARSSEFAADLRVEFVEANHFTHIENPVACNRAIRRFLGSV
;
A
#
# COMPACT_ATOMS: atom_id res chain seq x y z
N MET A 1 43.07 6.60 27.46
CA MET A 1 42.93 7.75 26.53
C MET A 1 42.68 7.37 25.06
N ARG A 2 43.21 6.27 24.51
CA ARG A 2 42.99 5.90 23.08
C ARG A 2 41.58 5.39 22.73
N GLY A 3 40.85 4.76 23.65
CA GLY A 3 39.48 4.26 23.39
C GLY A 3 38.41 5.34 23.28
N VAL A 4 38.54 6.43 24.04
CA VAL A 4 37.58 7.56 24.03
C VAL A 4 37.68 8.37 22.73
N VAL A 5 38.88 8.47 22.14
CA VAL A 5 39.10 9.16 20.86
C VAL A 5 38.50 8.40 19.68
N VAL A 6 38.59 7.06 19.68
CA VAL A 6 37.98 6.22 18.62
C VAL A 6 36.46 6.24 18.71
N VAL A 7 35.90 6.19 19.92
CA VAL A 7 34.44 6.29 20.14
C VAL A 7 33.92 7.67 19.73
N ASN A 8 34.61 8.75 20.10
CA ASN A 8 34.24 10.10 19.66
C ASN A 8 34.42 10.31 18.14
N ALA A 9 35.43 9.72 17.52
CA ALA A 9 35.61 9.78 16.06
C ALA A 9 34.50 9.02 15.31
N LEU A 10 34.07 7.86 15.80
CA LEU A 10 32.95 7.08 15.22
C LEU A 10 31.59 7.76 15.46
N LEU A 11 31.37 8.38 16.63
CA LEU A 11 30.20 9.21 16.90
C LEU A 11 30.17 10.46 16.03
N THR A 12 31.30 11.15 15.87
CA THR A 12 31.40 12.33 15.01
C THR A 12 31.24 11.97 13.53
N LEU A 13 31.79 10.84 13.09
CA LEU A 13 31.57 10.30 11.74
C LEU A 13 30.10 9.90 11.54
N GLY A 14 29.46 9.26 12.53
CA GLY A 14 28.04 8.94 12.50
C GLY A 14 27.14 10.18 12.44
N ILE A 15 27.48 11.24 13.16
CA ILE A 15 26.77 12.53 13.15
C ILE A 15 26.99 13.28 11.82
N LEU A 16 28.22 13.28 11.29
CA LEU A 16 28.53 13.88 9.98
C LEU A 16 27.88 13.13 8.82
N VAL A 17 27.83 11.79 8.88
CA VAL A 17 27.08 10.95 7.94
C VAL A 17 25.59 11.22 8.07
N ALA A 18 25.03 11.36 9.27
CA ALA A 18 23.61 11.69 9.47
C ALA A 18 23.23 13.11 8.98
N LEU A 19 24.09 14.11 9.21
CA LEU A 19 23.91 15.49 8.72
C LEU A 19 24.06 15.58 7.19
N GLY A 20 25.07 14.90 6.63
CA GLY A 20 25.24 14.76 5.18
C GLY A 20 24.08 14.00 4.54
N TYR A 21 23.61 12.93 5.18
CA TYR A 21 22.46 12.14 4.76
C TYR A 21 21.19 12.97 4.71
N ARG A 22 20.87 13.75 5.76
CA ARG A 22 19.69 14.65 5.75
C ARG A 22 19.77 15.70 4.63
N ARG A 23 20.96 16.26 4.36
CA ARG A 23 21.17 17.21 3.27
C ARG A 23 21.04 16.56 1.88
N LEU A 24 21.50 15.32 1.72
CA LEU A 24 21.35 14.57 0.47
C LEU A 24 19.91 14.11 0.27
N ALA A 25 19.25 13.67 1.35
CA ALA A 25 17.84 13.35 1.39
C ALA A 25 17.02 14.56 0.96
N ALA A 26 17.25 15.77 1.46
CA ALA A 26 16.45 16.96 1.13
C ALA A 26 16.42 17.38 -0.37
N LYS A 27 17.30 16.85 -1.24
CA LYS A 27 17.33 17.17 -2.68
C LYS A 27 16.25 16.39 -3.44
N SER A 28 15.58 17.01 -4.43
CA SER A 28 14.56 16.35 -5.26
C SER A 28 14.93 16.40 -6.75
N PRO A 29 15.23 15.24 -7.40
CA PRO A 29 15.34 13.91 -6.80
C PRO A 29 16.62 13.75 -5.94
N PRO A 30 16.66 12.79 -4.99
CA PRO A 30 17.87 12.49 -4.23
C PRO A 30 19.03 12.07 -5.16
N PRO A 31 20.29 12.46 -4.88
CA PRO A 31 21.43 12.13 -5.73
C PRO A 31 21.87 10.66 -5.59
N PRO A 32 22.60 10.07 -6.56
CA PRO A 32 23.05 8.67 -6.48
C PRO A 32 23.79 8.27 -5.19
N LEU A 33 24.57 9.20 -4.63
CA LEU A 33 25.28 9.01 -3.36
C LEU A 33 24.34 8.71 -2.18
N PHE A 34 23.14 9.29 -2.18
CA PHE A 34 22.12 9.01 -1.16
C PHE A 34 21.66 7.55 -1.22
N HIS A 35 21.37 7.04 -2.41
CA HIS A 35 20.94 5.66 -2.60
C HIS A 35 22.04 4.67 -2.18
N LEU A 36 23.31 4.97 -2.49
CA LEU A 36 24.45 4.16 -2.05
C LEU A 36 24.56 4.08 -0.51
N LEU A 37 24.43 5.23 0.17
CA LEU A 37 24.50 5.28 1.65
C LEU A 37 23.35 4.52 2.32
N ASN A 38 22.13 4.58 1.77
CA ASN A 38 21.01 3.79 2.26
C ASN A 38 21.23 2.28 2.11
N CYS A 39 21.81 1.86 0.98
CA CYS A 39 22.11 0.45 0.74
C CYS A 39 23.17 -0.08 1.71
N ILE A 40 24.22 0.71 1.96
CA ILE A 40 25.24 0.39 2.97
C ILE A 40 24.60 0.27 4.36
N TYR A 41 23.69 1.18 4.72
CA TYR A 41 22.97 1.11 6.00
C TYR A 41 22.12 -0.17 6.12
N GLY A 42 21.36 -0.51 5.08
CA GLY A 42 20.55 -1.74 5.04
C GLY A 42 21.36 -3.05 5.07
N LEU A 43 22.58 -3.04 4.50
CA LEU A 43 23.50 -4.19 4.55
C LEU A 43 24.18 -4.35 5.91
N LEU A 44 24.49 -3.25 6.61
CA LEU A 44 25.22 -3.25 7.88
C LEU A 44 24.32 -3.46 9.11
N ARG A 45 23.00 -3.28 8.99
CA ARG A 45 22.01 -3.40 10.08
C ARG A 45 20.83 -4.32 9.67
N PRO A 46 21.06 -5.64 9.48
CA PRO A 46 20.00 -6.58 9.11
C PRO A 46 19.02 -6.91 10.25
N ASP A 47 19.35 -6.48 11.48
CA ASP A 47 18.57 -6.64 12.72
C ASP A 47 17.29 -5.77 12.77
N TRP A 48 17.06 -4.95 11.74
CA TRP A 48 15.83 -4.18 11.55
C TRP A 48 14.54 -5.02 11.60
N HIS A 49 14.65 -6.33 11.34
CA HIS A 49 13.55 -7.28 11.21
C HIS A 49 13.27 -8.13 12.47
N THR A 50 13.90 -7.88 13.62
CA THR A 50 13.83 -8.80 14.79
C THR A 50 13.02 -8.32 16.00
N GLY A 51 12.16 -7.29 15.86
CA GLY A 51 11.44 -6.68 17.01
C GLY A 51 9.92 -6.91 17.04
N TRP A 52 9.45 -7.61 18.08
CA TRP A 52 8.05 -7.82 18.49
C TRP A 52 7.66 -6.86 19.62
N PRO A 53 6.45 -6.26 19.65
CA PRO A 53 5.56 -6.52 20.81
C PRO A 53 4.04 -6.32 20.59
N THR A 54 3.23 -7.16 21.25
CA THR A 54 1.97 -6.73 21.92
C THR A 54 1.63 -7.68 23.09
N PRO A 55 1.09 -7.18 24.22
CA PRO A 55 0.62 -7.99 25.35
C PRO A 55 -0.67 -8.73 24.98
N ALA A 56 -0.78 -10.00 25.40
CA ALA A 56 -1.95 -10.90 25.32
C ALA A 56 -3.00 -10.55 24.23
N PRO A 57 -2.93 -11.14 23.03
CA PRO A 57 -3.90 -10.89 21.97
C PRO A 57 -5.32 -11.26 22.41
N ARG A 58 -6.32 -10.46 22.04
CA ARG A 58 -7.73 -10.85 22.10
C ARG A 58 -8.07 -11.58 20.81
N LEU A 59 -8.64 -12.78 20.90
CA LEU A 59 -9.12 -13.52 19.73
C LEU A 59 -10.63 -13.32 19.56
N ALA A 60 -11.09 -13.29 18.31
CA ALA A 60 -12.50 -13.27 17.97
C ALA A 60 -13.19 -14.51 18.55
N ALA A 61 -14.30 -14.30 19.27
CA ALA A 61 -15.07 -15.37 19.89
C ALA A 61 -15.70 -16.32 18.86
N GLN A 62 -15.83 -15.87 17.61
CA GLN A 62 -16.31 -16.66 16.47
C GLN A 62 -15.29 -16.53 15.33
N MET A 63 -14.66 -17.64 14.99
CA MET A 63 -13.77 -17.72 13.82
C MET A 63 -14.62 -17.72 12.55
N ARG A 64 -14.41 -16.73 11.67
CA ARG A 64 -15.21 -16.60 10.45
C ARG A 64 -14.62 -17.38 9.26
N TYR A 65 -13.30 -17.43 9.15
CA TYR A 65 -12.60 -18.07 8.05
C TYR A 65 -11.85 -19.31 8.53
N PRO A 66 -11.63 -20.33 7.68
CA PRO A 66 -10.80 -21.46 8.03
C PRO A 66 -9.37 -21.00 8.36
N SER A 67 -8.83 -21.48 9.48
CA SER A 67 -7.42 -21.22 9.80
C SER A 67 -6.54 -21.86 8.73
N THR A 68 -5.60 -21.08 8.20
CA THR A 68 -4.54 -21.56 7.32
C THR A 68 -3.21 -21.24 7.97
N ASP A 69 -2.19 -22.06 7.69
CA ASP A 69 -0.84 -21.80 8.19
C ASP A 69 -0.36 -20.47 7.59
N PRO A 70 -0.10 -19.45 8.43
CA PRO A 70 0.35 -18.18 7.92
C PRO A 70 1.77 -18.34 7.33
N PRO A 71 2.18 -17.48 6.38
CA PRO A 71 3.55 -17.48 5.88
C PRO A 71 4.56 -17.35 7.03
N PRO A 72 5.81 -17.82 6.85
CA PRO A 72 6.84 -17.61 7.86
C PRO A 72 7.02 -16.11 8.18
N ASN A 73 7.24 -15.80 9.47
CA ASN A 73 7.47 -14.44 9.99
C ASN A 73 6.25 -13.51 9.99
N THR A 74 5.04 -14.05 10.02
CA THR A 74 3.86 -13.28 10.43
C THR A 74 3.84 -13.06 11.94
N ALA A 75 3.17 -12.00 12.38
CA ALA A 75 3.06 -11.61 13.77
C ALA A 75 1.71 -11.90 14.41
N ASN A 76 0.62 -11.70 13.67
CA ASN A 76 -0.72 -11.86 14.23
C ASN A 76 -1.22 -13.28 14.11
N LEU A 77 -2.06 -13.67 15.06
CA LEU A 77 -2.83 -14.91 15.03
C LEU A 77 -4.07 -14.77 14.15
N HIS A 78 -4.52 -15.89 13.58
CA HIS A 78 -5.80 -15.91 12.88
C HIS A 78 -6.94 -15.63 13.87
N GLY A 79 -7.78 -14.65 13.56
CA GLY A 79 -8.85 -14.16 14.43
C GLY A 79 -8.38 -13.16 15.50
N GLU A 80 -7.13 -12.68 15.46
CA GLU A 80 -6.65 -11.68 16.42
C GLU A 80 -7.33 -10.32 16.23
N ILE A 81 -7.78 -9.71 17.33
CA ILE A 81 -8.42 -8.39 17.34
C ILE A 81 -7.38 -7.35 17.76
N GLU A 82 -7.07 -6.44 16.85
CA GLU A 82 -6.39 -5.18 17.11
C GLU A 82 -7.43 -4.08 17.33
N VAL A 83 -7.24 -3.22 18.34
CA VAL A 83 -8.07 -2.03 18.54
C VAL A 83 -7.33 -0.82 18.01
N LEU A 84 -7.91 -0.16 17.00
CA LEU A 84 -7.38 1.08 16.44
C LEU A 84 -7.49 2.22 17.45
N THR A 85 -6.79 3.33 17.21
CA THR A 85 -6.66 4.45 18.16
C THR A 85 -8.00 5.09 18.57
N ASP A 86 -9.05 4.93 17.76
CA ASP A 86 -10.39 5.46 18.02
C ASP A 86 -11.36 4.42 18.63
N GLY A 87 -10.87 3.23 18.97
CA GLY A 87 -11.66 2.15 19.54
C GLY A 87 -12.25 1.18 18.52
N THR A 88 -12.05 1.40 17.22
CA THR A 88 -12.51 0.47 16.18
C THR A 88 -11.81 -0.89 16.35
N GLU A 89 -12.58 -1.97 16.43
CA GLU A 89 -12.05 -3.33 16.44
C GLU A 89 -11.77 -3.80 15.00
N ALA A 90 -10.53 -4.22 14.77
CA ALA A 90 -10.01 -4.68 13.50
C ALA A 90 -9.50 -6.11 13.68
N THR A 91 -10.12 -7.08 13.01
CA THR A 91 -9.79 -8.51 13.17
C THR A 91 -8.88 -8.99 12.05
N HIS A 92 -7.76 -9.60 12.40
CA HIS A 92 -6.76 -10.16 11.49
C HIS A 92 -7.15 -11.58 11.09
N TRP A 93 -7.08 -11.87 9.80
CA TRP A 93 -7.44 -13.16 9.23
C TRP A 93 -6.39 -13.66 8.25
N TYR A 94 -6.37 -14.97 8.04
CA TYR A 94 -5.56 -15.63 7.02
C TYR A 94 -6.39 -16.60 6.21
N ALA A 95 -6.29 -16.55 4.89
CA ALA A 95 -6.93 -17.52 4.00
C ALA A 95 -5.99 -17.92 2.87
N ALA A 96 -6.08 -19.17 2.42
CA ALA A 96 -5.32 -19.67 1.28
C ALA A 96 -6.22 -19.70 0.04
N ALA A 97 -5.81 -19.01 -1.02
CA ALA A 97 -6.53 -18.99 -2.29
C ALA A 97 -5.54 -18.92 -3.45
N ALA A 98 -5.80 -19.68 -4.51
CA ALA A 98 -4.95 -19.75 -5.71
C ALA A 98 -3.46 -20.03 -5.40
N GLY A 99 -3.16 -20.82 -4.36
CA GLY A 99 -1.79 -21.17 -3.97
C GLY A 99 -1.04 -20.04 -3.22
N VAL A 100 -1.74 -18.99 -2.79
CA VAL A 100 -1.23 -17.86 -2.02
C VAL A 100 -1.93 -17.82 -0.67
N THR A 101 -1.17 -17.66 0.42
CA THR A 101 -1.75 -17.35 1.74
C THR A 101 -1.85 -15.84 1.90
N TRP A 102 -3.06 -15.35 2.11
CA TRP A 102 -3.39 -13.93 2.23
C TRP A 102 -3.62 -13.56 3.68
N HIS A 103 -3.02 -12.46 4.11
CA HIS A 103 -3.43 -11.75 5.32
C HIS A 103 -4.36 -10.61 4.94
N PHE A 104 -5.42 -10.45 5.71
CA PHE A 104 -6.34 -9.34 5.59
C PHE A 104 -6.94 -8.99 6.95
N VAL A 105 -7.41 -7.76 7.07
CA VAL A 105 -8.07 -7.25 8.26
C VAL A 105 -9.50 -6.89 7.94
N THR A 106 -10.41 -7.21 8.85
CA THR A 106 -11.83 -6.89 8.68
C THR A 106 -12.37 -6.06 9.83
N ALA A 107 -13.30 -5.17 9.52
CA ALA A 107 -14.03 -4.38 10.50
C ALA A 107 -15.47 -4.13 10.01
N GLY A 108 -16.38 -3.86 10.95
CA GLY A 108 -17.80 -3.61 10.67
C GLY A 108 -18.64 -4.88 10.58
N ASN A 109 -19.94 -4.71 10.34
CA ASN A 109 -20.89 -5.83 10.33
C ASN A 109 -20.72 -6.69 9.05
N PRO A 110 -20.47 -8.00 9.18
CA PRO A 110 -20.36 -8.94 8.05
C PRO A 110 -21.55 -8.98 7.08
N ASP A 111 -22.74 -8.53 7.52
CA ASP A 111 -23.98 -8.52 6.72
C ASP A 111 -24.11 -7.27 5.83
N HIS A 112 -23.24 -6.27 6.02
CA HIS A 112 -23.25 -5.04 5.21
C HIS A 112 -22.48 -5.23 3.89
N GLU A 113 -22.74 -4.35 2.91
CA GLU A 113 -21.99 -4.34 1.65
C GLU A 113 -20.47 -4.25 1.90
N THR A 114 -19.72 -5.09 1.18
CA THR A 114 -18.27 -5.22 1.38
C THR A 114 -17.49 -4.12 0.67
N VAL A 115 -16.45 -3.60 1.31
CA VAL A 115 -15.44 -2.71 0.73
C VAL A 115 -14.08 -3.40 0.80
N LEU A 116 -13.55 -3.82 -0.34
CA LEU A 116 -12.19 -4.32 -0.47
C LEU A 116 -11.22 -3.13 -0.55
N MET A 117 -10.18 -3.14 0.28
CA MET A 117 -9.12 -2.13 0.25
C MET A 117 -7.79 -2.72 -0.18
N LEU A 118 -7.16 -2.10 -1.18
CA LEU A 118 -5.87 -2.52 -1.76
C LEU A 118 -4.85 -1.38 -1.68
N HIS A 119 -3.79 -1.57 -0.90
CA HIS A 119 -2.79 -0.53 -0.65
C HIS A 119 -1.65 -0.57 -1.68
N GLY A 120 -0.76 0.43 -1.61
CA GLY A 120 0.41 0.58 -2.46
C GLY A 120 1.75 0.43 -1.75
N LEU A 121 2.78 1.07 -2.30
CA LEU A 121 4.11 1.17 -1.70
C LEU A 121 4.25 2.52 -0.96
N PRO A 122 4.80 2.56 0.28
CA PRO A 122 5.24 1.48 1.15
C PRO A 122 4.24 1.21 2.27
N GLU A 123 3.08 0.69 1.88
CA GLU A 123 1.93 0.55 2.76
C GLU A 123 1.68 -0.92 3.15
N SER A 124 0.68 -1.09 4.01
CA SER A 124 -0.01 -2.34 4.33
C SER A 124 -1.50 -2.03 4.51
N TRP A 125 -2.30 -3.03 4.91
CA TRP A 125 -3.70 -2.83 5.31
C TRP A 125 -3.89 -1.62 6.25
N TRP A 126 -2.91 -1.36 7.13
CA TRP A 126 -2.99 -0.33 8.16
C TRP A 126 -2.94 1.10 7.61
N ALA A 127 -2.43 1.30 6.39
CA ALA A 127 -2.46 2.62 5.74
C ALA A 127 -3.89 3.17 5.65
N PHE A 128 -4.88 2.28 5.53
CA PHE A 128 -6.30 2.63 5.51
C PHE A 128 -6.95 2.76 6.89
N HIS A 129 -6.22 2.80 8.02
CA HIS A 129 -6.84 2.80 9.36
C HIS A 129 -7.92 3.89 9.54
N HIS A 130 -7.76 5.09 8.96
CA HIS A 130 -8.79 6.12 8.97
C HIS A 130 -10.04 5.77 8.14
N GLN A 131 -9.87 5.05 7.04
CA GLN A 131 -10.96 4.60 6.16
C GLN A 131 -11.66 3.38 6.77
N ILE A 132 -10.91 2.46 7.37
CA ILE A 132 -11.43 1.30 8.11
C ILE A 132 -12.35 1.79 9.23
N SER A 133 -11.87 2.70 10.07
CA SER A 133 -12.67 3.30 11.16
C SER A 133 -13.94 3.98 10.67
N GLU A 134 -13.87 4.71 9.55
CA GLU A 134 -15.03 5.46 9.08
C GLU A 134 -16.06 4.59 8.36
N LEU A 135 -15.62 3.68 7.50
CA LEU A 135 -16.51 2.86 6.67
C LEU A 135 -17.07 1.66 7.44
N SER A 136 -16.36 1.14 8.45
CA SER A 136 -16.86 0.02 9.26
C SER A 136 -18.15 0.32 10.05
N LYS A 137 -18.52 1.61 10.17
CA LYS A 137 -19.78 2.04 10.79
C LYS A 137 -21.02 1.52 10.06
N ASP A 138 -20.94 1.38 8.73
CA ASP A 138 -22.08 0.99 7.87
C ASP A 138 -21.69 0.05 6.72
N ARG A 139 -20.42 -0.38 6.64
CA ARG A 139 -19.90 -1.31 5.64
C ARG A 139 -19.15 -2.46 6.30
N TYR A 140 -19.01 -3.56 5.57
CA TYR A 140 -18.05 -4.58 5.91
C TYR A 140 -16.72 -4.28 5.22
N VAL A 141 -15.69 -3.93 5.97
CA VAL A 141 -14.39 -3.60 5.39
C VAL A 141 -13.51 -4.84 5.35
N VAL A 142 -12.83 -5.06 4.23
CA VAL A 142 -11.79 -6.08 4.04
C VAL A 142 -10.53 -5.36 3.53
N ALA A 143 -9.58 -5.06 4.41
CA ALA A 143 -8.31 -4.44 4.07
C ALA A 143 -7.23 -5.51 3.88
N LEU A 144 -6.81 -5.71 2.64
CA LEU A 144 -5.89 -6.78 2.26
C LEU A 144 -4.44 -6.31 2.37
N ASP A 145 -3.56 -7.12 2.94
CA ASP A 145 -2.14 -7.00 2.64
C ASP A 145 -1.89 -7.56 1.25
N CYS A 146 -1.53 -6.71 0.29
CA CYS A 146 -1.26 -7.14 -1.07
C CYS A 146 -0.13 -8.20 -1.09
N LYS A 147 -0.15 -9.11 -2.06
CA LYS A 147 0.86 -10.18 -2.18
C LYS A 147 2.28 -9.59 -2.13
N GLY A 148 3.14 -10.10 -1.26
CA GLY A 148 4.48 -9.53 -1.05
C GLY A 148 4.59 -8.42 -0.01
N TYR A 149 3.48 -7.96 0.57
CA TYR A 149 3.44 -6.94 1.62
C TYR A 149 2.93 -7.49 2.94
N GLY A 150 3.22 -6.75 4.02
CA GLY A 150 2.72 -7.00 5.37
C GLY A 150 2.85 -8.45 5.82
N GLN A 151 1.75 -9.19 5.97
CA GLN A 151 1.73 -10.59 6.44
C GLN A 151 1.25 -11.62 5.40
N SER A 152 0.89 -11.18 4.20
CA SER A 152 0.58 -12.07 3.06
C SER A 152 1.81 -12.82 2.54
N ASP A 153 1.62 -13.81 1.68
CA ASP A 153 2.71 -14.58 1.09
C ASP A 153 3.72 -13.69 0.35
N LYS A 154 5.02 -13.98 0.53
CA LYS A 154 6.14 -13.23 -0.07
C LYS A 154 7.15 -14.15 -0.75
N ARG A 155 6.77 -15.40 -1.02
CA ARG A 155 7.66 -16.32 -1.73
C ARG A 155 8.01 -15.76 -3.10
N LEU A 156 9.30 -15.83 -3.44
CA LEU A 156 9.86 -15.15 -4.61
C LEU A 156 9.70 -15.94 -5.92
N ASP A 157 9.14 -17.14 -5.85
CA ASP A 157 8.75 -18.01 -6.97
C ASP A 157 7.28 -17.78 -7.42
N LEU A 158 6.51 -16.98 -6.67
CA LEU A 158 5.18 -16.52 -7.07
C LEU A 158 5.26 -15.50 -8.21
N ASP A 159 4.17 -15.38 -8.97
CA ASP A 159 4.06 -14.47 -10.10
C ASP A 159 3.49 -13.10 -9.69
N TYR A 160 4.33 -12.07 -9.69
CA TYR A 160 4.00 -10.72 -9.25
C TYR A 160 3.40 -9.82 -10.34
N ARG A 161 3.00 -10.36 -11.51
CA ARG A 161 2.28 -9.57 -12.52
C ARG A 161 0.92 -9.13 -11.96
N ALA A 162 0.55 -7.87 -12.21
CA ALA A 162 -0.69 -7.30 -11.69
C ALA A 162 -1.95 -8.06 -12.14
N ALA A 163 -1.98 -8.54 -13.39
CA ALA A 163 -3.04 -9.42 -13.88
C ALA A 163 -3.17 -10.72 -13.09
N THR A 164 -2.05 -11.35 -12.72
CA THR A 164 -2.04 -12.57 -11.92
C THR A 164 -2.54 -12.30 -10.50
N MET A 165 -2.04 -11.24 -9.87
CA MET A 165 -2.50 -10.82 -8.54
C MET A 165 -3.99 -10.48 -8.52
N ALA A 166 -4.50 -9.84 -9.56
CA ALA A 166 -5.93 -9.55 -9.70
C ALA A 166 -6.79 -10.83 -9.75
N ALA A 167 -6.35 -11.84 -10.52
CA ALA A 167 -7.05 -13.13 -10.60
C ALA A 167 -6.97 -13.92 -9.28
N GLU A 168 -5.84 -13.90 -8.59
CA GLU A 168 -5.71 -14.54 -7.28
C GLU A 168 -6.52 -13.81 -6.20
N THR A 169 -6.60 -12.48 -6.24
CA THR A 169 -7.49 -11.69 -5.35
C THR A 169 -8.96 -12.01 -5.65
N ALA A 170 -9.35 -12.24 -6.91
CA ALA A 170 -10.69 -12.72 -7.23
C ALA A 170 -10.97 -14.11 -6.59
N ALA A 171 -10.01 -15.03 -6.67
CA ALA A 171 -10.11 -16.33 -6.03
C ALA A 171 -10.18 -16.24 -4.49
N LEU A 172 -9.46 -15.27 -3.89
CA LEU A 172 -9.61 -14.98 -2.47
C LEU A 172 -11.04 -14.53 -2.14
N LEU A 173 -11.62 -13.60 -2.91
CA LEU A 173 -12.99 -13.14 -2.67
C LEU A 173 -14.02 -14.27 -2.77
N ASP A 174 -13.81 -15.23 -3.67
CA ASP A 174 -14.63 -16.44 -3.75
C ASP A 174 -14.51 -17.30 -2.49
N GLU A 175 -13.29 -17.52 -1.99
CA GLU A 175 -13.03 -18.23 -0.73
C GLU A 175 -13.67 -17.53 0.48
N LEU A 176 -13.68 -16.20 0.49
CA LEU A 176 -14.32 -15.40 1.54
C LEU A 176 -15.86 -15.33 1.41
N GLY A 177 -16.44 -15.89 0.33
CA GLY A 177 -17.87 -15.80 0.05
C GLY A 177 -18.35 -14.39 -0.30
N VAL A 178 -17.46 -13.51 -0.75
CA VAL A 178 -17.77 -12.12 -1.11
C VAL A 178 -18.25 -12.05 -2.55
N ASP A 179 -19.57 -12.07 -2.75
CA ASP A 179 -20.15 -12.00 -4.11
C ASP A 179 -20.09 -10.58 -4.68
N ARG A 180 -20.66 -9.57 -4.01
CA ARG A 180 -20.72 -8.18 -4.49
C ARG A 180 -20.00 -7.23 -3.55
N PHE A 181 -19.18 -6.33 -4.09
CA PHE A 181 -18.30 -5.49 -3.29
C PHE A 181 -17.93 -4.18 -4.00
N HIS A 182 -17.48 -3.20 -3.21
CA HIS A 182 -16.80 -2.01 -3.67
C HIS A 182 -15.29 -2.18 -3.58
N ILE A 183 -14.54 -1.46 -4.40
CA ILE A 183 -13.07 -1.40 -4.31
C ILE A 183 -12.65 0.01 -3.91
N VAL A 184 -11.73 0.12 -2.96
CA VAL A 184 -10.95 1.32 -2.66
C VAL A 184 -9.48 0.95 -2.81
N ALA A 185 -8.79 1.49 -3.80
CA ALA A 185 -7.42 1.07 -4.09
C ALA A 185 -6.48 2.26 -4.31
N HIS A 186 -5.27 2.15 -3.77
CA HIS A 186 -4.26 3.20 -3.74
C HIS A 186 -2.96 2.75 -4.42
N ASP A 187 -2.34 3.61 -5.23
CA ASP A 187 -1.02 3.43 -5.84
C ASP A 187 -0.87 2.06 -6.55
N ARG A 188 -0.05 1.11 -6.05
CA ARG A 188 0.10 -0.24 -6.63
C ARG A 188 -1.13 -1.09 -6.47
N GLY A 189 -1.89 -0.91 -5.39
CA GLY A 189 -3.20 -1.51 -5.20
C GLY A 189 -4.17 -1.08 -6.29
N ALA A 190 -4.09 0.18 -6.75
CA ALA A 190 -4.89 0.65 -7.88
C ALA A 190 -4.50 -0.03 -9.21
N VAL A 191 -3.23 -0.36 -9.43
CA VAL A 191 -2.83 -1.16 -10.61
C VAL A 191 -3.44 -2.56 -10.55
N ILE A 192 -3.43 -3.21 -9.38
CA ILE A 192 -4.06 -4.52 -9.19
C ILE A 192 -5.58 -4.41 -9.44
N ALA A 193 -6.24 -3.41 -8.86
CA ALA A 193 -7.67 -3.16 -9.05
C ALA A 193 -8.04 -2.84 -10.51
N ASP A 194 -7.22 -2.07 -11.23
CA ASP A 194 -7.40 -1.81 -12.67
C ASP A 194 -7.47 -3.16 -13.42
N HIS A 195 -6.55 -4.09 -13.13
CA HIS A 195 -6.60 -5.44 -13.70
C HIS A 195 -7.79 -6.29 -13.21
N MET A 196 -8.24 -6.14 -11.96
CA MET A 196 -9.42 -6.84 -11.45
C MET A 196 -10.68 -6.54 -12.27
N THR A 197 -10.81 -5.33 -12.82
CA THR A 197 -11.94 -4.97 -13.69
C THR A 197 -12.04 -5.86 -14.94
N SER A 198 -10.90 -6.38 -15.43
CA SER A 198 -10.82 -7.25 -16.61
C SER A 198 -11.00 -8.74 -16.30
N VAL A 199 -11.04 -9.13 -15.02
CA VAL A 199 -11.17 -10.55 -14.62
C VAL A 199 -12.60 -11.03 -14.90
N PRO A 200 -12.81 -12.05 -15.77
CA PRO A 200 -14.16 -12.49 -16.13
C PRO A 200 -15.04 -12.89 -14.94
N ALA A 201 -14.44 -13.53 -13.92
CA ALA A 201 -15.13 -13.96 -12.71
C ALA A 201 -15.63 -12.81 -11.82
N LEU A 202 -15.16 -11.57 -12.04
CA LEU A 202 -15.58 -10.38 -11.31
C LEU A 202 -16.61 -9.53 -12.07
N LYS A 203 -16.99 -9.92 -13.30
CA LYS A 203 -17.95 -9.18 -14.11
C LYS A 203 -19.30 -9.07 -13.38
N GLY A 204 -19.74 -7.84 -13.10
CA GLY A 204 -20.99 -7.55 -12.39
C GLY A 204 -20.91 -7.62 -10.87
N ARG A 205 -19.76 -8.03 -10.30
CA ARG A 205 -19.53 -8.13 -8.85
C ARG A 205 -18.96 -6.85 -8.23
N ILE A 206 -18.18 -6.09 -9.01
CA ILE A 206 -17.64 -4.78 -8.60
C ILE A 206 -18.74 -3.72 -8.74
N LEU A 207 -19.24 -3.24 -7.62
CA LEU A 207 -20.35 -2.27 -7.55
C LEU A 207 -19.90 -0.86 -7.88
N ARG A 208 -18.79 -0.42 -7.27
CA ARG A 208 -18.18 0.90 -7.45
C ARG A 208 -16.69 0.81 -7.17
N TYR A 209 -15.90 1.60 -7.87
CA TYR A 209 -14.45 1.60 -7.73
C TYR A 209 -13.91 3.00 -7.40
N VAL A 210 -13.30 3.15 -6.22
CA VAL A 210 -12.48 4.32 -5.87
C VAL A 210 -11.03 4.02 -6.21
N ARG A 211 -10.52 4.70 -7.24
CA ARG A 211 -9.17 4.59 -7.75
C ARG A 211 -8.35 5.79 -7.29
N MET A 212 -7.32 5.55 -6.50
CA MET A 212 -6.51 6.59 -5.88
C MET A 212 -5.06 6.51 -6.32
N GLN A 213 -4.49 7.67 -6.60
CA GLN A 213 -3.04 7.94 -6.61
C GLN A 213 -2.28 7.09 -7.60
N GLN A 214 -2.88 6.94 -8.78
CA GLN A 214 -2.28 6.28 -9.91
C GLN A 214 -2.43 7.12 -11.17
N SER A 215 -1.34 7.28 -11.93
CA SER A 215 -1.33 8.03 -13.18
C SER A 215 -2.44 7.56 -14.11
N PHE A 216 -3.01 8.51 -14.85
CA PHE A 216 -4.19 8.28 -15.67
C PHE A 216 -3.88 8.40 -17.16
N ASN A 217 -3.70 9.63 -17.68
CA ASN A 217 -3.52 9.87 -19.12
C ASN A 217 -2.12 10.34 -19.50
N GLU A 218 -1.47 11.23 -18.74
CA GLU A 218 -0.09 11.56 -19.04
C GLU A 218 0.77 10.34 -18.68
N PRO A 219 1.58 9.81 -19.62
CA PRO A 219 2.28 8.57 -19.34
C PRO A 219 3.20 8.74 -18.12
N HIS A 220 3.71 9.96 -17.84
CA HIS A 220 4.47 10.19 -16.63
C HIS A 220 4.67 11.67 -16.23
N GLY A 221 3.97 12.14 -15.19
CA GLY A 221 4.31 13.37 -14.50
C GLY A 221 5.72 13.35 -13.88
N LYS A 222 6.28 14.54 -13.60
CA LYS A 222 7.60 14.71 -13.00
C LYS A 222 7.48 15.36 -11.62
N PRO A 223 8.20 14.87 -10.59
CA PRO A 223 9.24 13.84 -10.63
C PRO A 223 8.69 12.40 -10.64
N ARG A 224 9.47 11.46 -11.19
CA ARG A 224 9.11 10.04 -11.24
C ARG A 224 9.84 9.23 -10.16
N PRO A 225 9.17 8.25 -9.54
CA PRO A 225 9.84 7.22 -8.76
C PRO A 225 10.89 6.47 -9.60
N PRO A 226 12.07 6.13 -9.04
CA PRO A 226 13.15 5.50 -9.79
C PRO A 226 12.91 3.99 -9.99
N HIS A 227 11.91 3.61 -10.79
CA HIS A 227 11.51 2.21 -11.02
C HIS A 227 12.66 1.31 -11.44
N ALA A 228 13.53 1.79 -12.34
CA ALA A 228 14.70 1.04 -12.79
C ALA A 228 15.64 0.69 -11.63
N LEU A 229 15.83 1.59 -10.67
CA LEU A 229 16.59 1.31 -9.45
C LEU A 229 15.87 0.30 -8.56
N PHE A 230 14.56 0.48 -8.36
CA PHE A 230 13.74 -0.39 -7.51
C PHE A 230 13.64 -1.84 -8.02
N ALA A 231 13.82 -2.07 -9.32
CA ALA A 231 13.89 -3.40 -9.93
C ALA A 231 15.20 -4.16 -9.62
N THR A 232 16.23 -3.48 -9.10
CA THR A 232 17.56 -4.08 -8.85
C THR A 232 17.75 -4.53 -7.40
N LYS A 233 18.81 -5.32 -7.15
CA LYS A 233 19.26 -5.66 -5.79
C LYS A 233 19.66 -4.43 -4.95
N LEU A 234 20.04 -3.33 -5.60
CA LEU A 234 20.29 -2.06 -4.92
C LEU A 234 18.98 -1.41 -4.46
N GLY A 235 17.91 -1.49 -5.27
CA GLY A 235 16.56 -1.11 -4.88
C GLY A 235 16.06 -1.90 -3.67
N GLU A 236 16.20 -3.23 -3.71
CA GLU A 236 15.90 -4.11 -2.57
C GLU A 236 16.66 -3.71 -1.29
N ALA A 237 17.95 -3.42 -1.39
CA ALA A 237 18.74 -2.94 -0.25
C ALA A 237 18.27 -1.58 0.29
N ASN A 238 17.79 -0.68 -0.58
CA ASN A 238 17.17 0.56 -0.13
C ASN A 238 15.90 0.28 0.68
N PHE A 239 15.02 -0.61 0.22
CA PHE A 239 13.78 -0.96 0.94
C PHE A 239 14.01 -1.63 2.30
N LYS A 240 15.20 -2.19 2.54
CA LYS A 240 15.61 -2.69 3.87
C LYS A 240 16.02 -1.59 4.85
N SER A 241 16.31 -0.39 4.36
CA SER A 241 16.66 0.76 5.21
C SER A 241 15.39 1.48 5.66
N ARG A 242 15.24 1.74 6.97
CA ARG A 242 14.22 2.68 7.50
C ARG A 242 14.19 4.01 6.77
N GLY A 243 15.38 4.49 6.39
CA GLY A 243 15.56 5.82 5.87
C GLY A 243 14.77 6.06 4.59
N ILE A 244 14.63 5.04 3.72
CA ILE A 244 13.87 5.23 2.48
C ILE A 244 12.37 5.39 2.74
N ILE A 245 11.82 4.65 3.70
CA ILE A 245 10.38 4.68 4.02
C ILE A 245 10.00 6.03 4.61
N HIS A 246 10.81 6.49 5.58
CA HIS A 246 10.65 7.82 6.16
C HIS A 246 10.71 8.91 5.08
N ILE A 247 11.67 8.80 4.14
CA ILE A 247 11.84 9.80 3.09
C ILE A 247 10.71 9.77 2.07
N ILE A 248 10.15 8.60 1.74
CA ILE A 248 8.99 8.51 0.86
C ILE A 248 7.82 9.27 1.49
N TYR A 249 7.46 8.97 2.75
CA TYR A 249 6.36 9.69 3.39
C TYR A 249 6.67 11.19 3.62
N GLU A 250 7.84 11.53 4.16
CA GLU A 250 8.21 12.93 4.47
C GLU A 250 8.28 13.84 3.23
N LYS A 251 8.64 13.29 2.06
CA LYS A 251 8.79 14.10 0.85
C LYS A 251 7.58 14.11 -0.06
N VAL A 252 6.85 13.00 -0.08
CA VAL A 252 5.76 12.82 -1.03
C VAL A 252 4.46 13.36 -0.41
N MET A 253 4.34 13.48 0.91
CA MET A 253 3.19 14.09 1.58
C MET A 253 3.29 15.63 1.70
N ALA A 254 2.14 16.31 1.71
CA ALA A 254 2.00 17.74 2.00
C ALA A 254 2.05 18.02 3.51
N ALA A 255 1.38 17.17 4.29
CA ALA A 255 1.35 17.24 5.75
C ALA A 255 2.33 16.23 6.35
N GLY A 256 3.08 16.63 7.37
CA GLY A 256 3.97 15.73 8.09
C GLY A 256 3.19 14.66 8.85
N LEU A 257 3.71 13.42 8.87
CA LEU A 257 3.16 12.34 9.69
C LEU A 257 3.40 12.59 11.19
N THR A 258 2.45 12.14 12.01
CA THR A 258 2.73 12.01 13.45
C THR A 258 3.80 10.93 13.66
N PRO A 259 4.66 11.04 14.70
CA PRO A 259 5.67 10.03 14.99
C PRO A 259 5.08 8.62 15.22
N SER A 260 3.88 8.53 15.79
CA SER A 260 3.18 7.25 16.00
C SER A 260 2.72 6.62 14.69
N THR A 261 2.14 7.42 13.78
CA THR A 261 1.71 6.94 12.46
C THR A 261 2.92 6.43 11.66
N LEU A 262 4.00 7.22 11.61
CA LEU A 262 5.22 6.82 10.92
C LEU A 262 5.84 5.56 11.53
N LYS A 263 5.85 5.44 12.86
CA LYS A 263 6.33 4.22 13.54
C LYS A 263 5.49 3.00 13.17
N ARG A 264 4.17 3.13 13.02
CA ARG A 264 3.31 2.01 12.63
C ARG A 264 3.47 1.64 11.16
N LEU A 265 3.55 2.61 10.25
CA LEU A 265 3.85 2.34 8.84
C LEU A 265 5.22 1.65 8.66
N ASP A 266 6.24 2.09 9.41
CA ASP A 266 7.56 1.45 9.45
C ASP A 266 7.50 0.02 10.04
N TYR A 267 6.66 -0.20 11.06
CA TYR A 267 6.44 -1.53 11.64
C TYR A 267 5.83 -2.52 10.64
N GLU A 268 4.89 -2.07 9.83
CA GLU A 268 4.24 -2.91 8.81
C GLU A 268 5.18 -3.21 7.64
N PHE A 269 5.96 -2.22 7.21
CA PHE A 269 6.85 -2.42 6.06
C PHE A 269 8.10 -3.25 6.39
N LYS A 270 8.48 -3.38 7.67
CA LYS A 270 9.64 -4.17 8.09
C LYS A 270 9.38 -5.68 8.17
N PHE A 271 8.23 -6.22 7.74
CA PHE A 271 8.09 -7.69 7.73
C PHE A 271 9.13 -8.34 6.81
N LYS A 272 9.69 -9.47 7.24
CA LYS A 272 10.75 -10.16 6.50
C LYS A 272 10.24 -10.59 5.12
N GLY A 273 11.03 -10.32 4.08
CA GLY A 273 10.70 -10.65 2.69
C GLY A 273 9.97 -9.53 1.92
N VAL A 274 9.45 -8.49 2.60
CA VAL A 274 8.74 -7.39 1.92
C VAL A 274 9.67 -6.68 0.92
N ALA A 275 10.89 -6.34 1.31
CA ALA A 275 11.84 -5.66 0.42
C ALA A 275 12.16 -6.47 -0.85
N GLU A 276 12.33 -7.79 -0.71
CA GLU A 276 12.58 -8.72 -1.81
C GLU A 276 11.38 -8.86 -2.74
N ALA A 277 10.17 -8.94 -2.18
CA ALA A 277 8.92 -9.07 -2.92
C ALA A 277 8.55 -7.77 -3.63
N VAL A 278 8.71 -6.61 -2.98
CA VAL A 278 8.52 -5.28 -3.58
C VAL A 278 9.38 -5.12 -4.82
N ARG A 279 10.63 -5.58 -4.80
CA ARG A 279 11.48 -5.57 -6.01
C ARG A 279 10.81 -6.31 -7.18
N ARG A 280 10.09 -7.41 -6.94
CA ARG A 280 9.41 -8.18 -8.00
C ARG A 280 8.36 -7.36 -8.74
N TYR A 281 7.61 -6.50 -8.05
CA TYR A 281 6.66 -5.57 -8.68
C TYR A 281 7.34 -4.72 -9.77
N PHE A 282 8.52 -4.17 -9.46
CA PHE A 282 9.28 -3.33 -10.39
C PHE A 282 10.03 -4.11 -11.48
N GLN A 283 10.17 -5.44 -11.33
CA GLN A 283 10.78 -6.29 -12.37
C GLN A 283 9.79 -6.69 -13.45
N VAL A 284 8.50 -6.81 -13.10
CA VAL A 284 7.46 -7.27 -14.01
C VAL A 284 6.57 -6.13 -14.49
N ASN A 285 6.68 -4.94 -13.89
CA ASN A 285 5.86 -3.80 -14.24
C ASN A 285 6.64 -2.47 -14.24
N ASN A 286 6.20 -1.54 -15.09
CA ASN A 286 6.71 -0.18 -15.17
C ASN A 286 5.64 0.76 -15.76
N PHE A 287 5.90 2.06 -15.75
CA PHE A 287 4.91 3.04 -16.19
C PHE A 287 4.48 2.89 -17.67
N ASP A 288 5.37 2.44 -18.56
CA ASP A 288 5.02 2.24 -19.98
C ASP A 288 4.06 1.06 -20.15
N ILE A 289 4.33 -0.05 -19.44
CA ILE A 289 3.47 -1.22 -19.40
C ILE A 289 2.11 -0.84 -18.81
N GLU A 290 2.11 -0.16 -17.66
CA GLU A 290 0.89 0.26 -16.97
C GLU A 290 0.05 1.23 -17.80
N HIS A 291 0.68 2.20 -18.46
CA HIS A 291 0.00 3.12 -19.36
C HIS A 291 -0.63 2.38 -20.54
N ARG A 292 0.14 1.51 -21.20
CA ARG A 292 -0.36 0.71 -22.32
C ARG A 292 -1.54 -0.17 -21.88
N ASP A 293 -1.39 -0.93 -20.81
CA ASP A 293 -2.41 -1.87 -20.35
C ASP A 293 -3.73 -1.13 -20.04
N ARG A 294 -3.67 0.04 -19.41
CA ARG A 294 -4.86 0.88 -19.15
C ARG A 294 -5.56 1.34 -20.43
N HIS A 295 -4.80 1.94 -21.34
CA HIS A 295 -5.34 2.61 -22.53
C HIS A 295 -5.74 1.63 -23.63
N GLU A 296 -5.06 0.48 -23.75
CA GLU A 296 -5.38 -0.53 -24.75
C GLU A 296 -6.46 -1.52 -24.28
N SER A 297 -6.67 -1.68 -22.96
CA SER A 297 -7.54 -2.74 -22.44
C SER A 297 -8.32 -2.37 -21.17
N LEU A 298 -7.67 -1.98 -20.08
CA LEU A 298 -8.32 -2.00 -18.75
C LEU A 298 -9.42 -0.96 -18.60
N PHE A 299 -9.27 0.24 -19.18
CA PHE A 299 -10.32 1.27 -19.08
C PHE A 299 -11.64 0.84 -19.75
N ALA A 300 -11.57 0.05 -20.83
CA ALA A 300 -12.76 -0.51 -21.48
C ALA A 300 -13.51 -1.51 -20.59
N HIS A 301 -12.86 -2.06 -19.56
CA HIS A 301 -13.45 -2.98 -18.59
C HIS A 301 -13.97 -2.28 -17.31
N MET A 302 -13.76 -0.98 -17.18
CA MET A 302 -14.37 -0.16 -16.11
C MET A 302 -15.84 0.13 -16.42
N THR A 303 -16.68 -0.91 -16.37
CA THR A 303 -18.12 -0.83 -16.67
C THR A 303 -18.98 -0.42 -15.48
N MET A 304 -18.37 -0.29 -14.31
CA MET A 304 -18.98 0.18 -13.06
C MET A 304 -18.66 1.67 -12.85
N PRO A 305 -19.41 2.39 -12.00
CA PRO A 305 -19.03 3.73 -11.60
C PRO A 305 -17.62 3.75 -11.01
N VAL A 306 -16.78 4.69 -11.49
CA VAL A 306 -15.41 4.90 -11.02
C VAL A 306 -15.24 6.33 -10.49
N LEU A 307 -14.67 6.45 -9.29
CA LEU A 307 -14.18 7.70 -8.74
C LEU A 307 -12.65 7.68 -8.79
N ILE A 308 -12.08 8.57 -9.59
CA ILE A 308 -10.66 8.92 -9.51
C ILE A 308 -10.51 9.94 -8.37
N LEU A 309 -9.92 9.53 -7.26
CA LEU A 309 -9.74 10.37 -6.08
C LEU A 309 -8.26 10.71 -5.90
N GLN A 310 -7.90 11.97 -6.18
CA GLN A 310 -6.50 12.38 -6.32
C GLN A 310 -6.06 13.50 -5.41
N GLY A 311 -4.76 13.51 -5.11
CA GLY A 311 -4.10 14.62 -4.46
C GLY A 311 -4.04 15.83 -5.39
N ARG A 312 -4.55 16.97 -4.94
CA ARG A 312 -4.48 18.22 -5.71
C ARG A 312 -3.04 18.66 -5.97
N TRP A 313 -2.12 18.31 -5.07
CA TRP A 313 -0.75 18.78 -5.06
C TRP A 313 0.27 17.65 -5.24
N ASP A 314 -0.17 16.48 -5.72
CA ASP A 314 0.74 15.39 -5.99
C ASP A 314 1.86 15.85 -6.93
N PRO A 315 3.14 15.74 -6.53
CA PRO A 315 4.23 16.29 -7.31
C PRO A 315 4.43 15.57 -8.65
N GLY A 316 3.99 14.31 -8.78
CA GLY A 316 4.17 13.46 -9.95
C GLY A 316 2.89 13.11 -10.69
N GLN A 317 1.70 13.52 -10.20
CA GLN A 317 0.39 13.24 -10.80
C GLN A 317 -0.46 14.51 -10.81
N HIS A 318 -0.21 15.40 -11.76
CA HIS A 318 -0.85 16.73 -11.79
C HIS A 318 -2.32 16.67 -12.25
N PRO A 319 -3.18 17.62 -11.85
CA PRO A 319 -4.60 17.62 -12.24
C PRO A 319 -4.87 17.52 -13.75
N GLU A 320 -3.96 18.05 -14.58
CA GLU A 320 -4.04 18.02 -16.04
C GLU A 320 -4.03 16.58 -16.60
N GLU A 321 -3.43 15.62 -15.88
CA GLU A 321 -3.41 14.20 -16.28
C GLU A 321 -4.81 13.57 -16.32
N TYR A 322 -5.81 14.22 -15.71
CA TYR A 322 -7.17 13.69 -15.55
C TYR A 322 -8.21 14.45 -16.38
N ALA A 323 -7.81 15.49 -17.11
CA ALA A 323 -8.73 16.38 -17.82
C ALA A 323 -9.56 15.66 -18.91
N ARG A 324 -9.04 14.56 -19.47
CA ARG A 324 -9.67 13.77 -20.54
C ARG A 324 -10.28 12.46 -20.04
N SER A 325 -10.50 12.34 -18.73
CA SER A 325 -10.87 11.05 -18.11
C SER A 325 -12.22 10.48 -18.56
N SER A 326 -13.15 11.35 -18.93
CA SER A 326 -14.44 10.97 -19.52
C SER A 326 -14.34 10.32 -20.90
N GLU A 327 -13.19 10.40 -21.59
CA GLU A 327 -12.97 9.76 -22.88
C GLU A 327 -12.69 8.25 -22.76
N PHE A 328 -12.29 7.79 -21.56
CA PHE A 328 -11.76 6.44 -21.37
C PHE A 328 -12.72 5.47 -20.67
N ALA A 329 -13.65 5.98 -19.86
CA ALA A 329 -14.63 5.16 -19.14
C ALA A 329 -15.99 5.87 -19.04
N ALA A 330 -17.07 5.09 -19.09
CA ALA A 330 -18.43 5.60 -19.31
C ALA A 330 -19.03 6.34 -18.09
N ASP A 331 -18.76 5.90 -16.86
CA ASP A 331 -19.20 6.55 -15.61
C ASP A 331 -18.00 6.78 -14.71
N LEU A 332 -17.17 7.75 -15.11
CA LEU A 332 -15.96 8.15 -14.40
C LEU A 332 -16.07 9.58 -13.90
N ARG A 333 -15.74 9.78 -12.63
CA ARG A 333 -15.69 11.09 -11.96
C ARG A 333 -14.30 11.32 -11.40
N VAL A 334 -13.84 12.57 -11.42
CA VAL A 334 -12.57 12.98 -10.83
C VAL A 334 -12.83 13.91 -9.67
N GLU A 335 -12.19 13.66 -8.54
CA GLU A 335 -12.22 14.52 -7.37
C GLU A 335 -10.82 14.72 -6.83
N PHE A 336 -10.49 15.97 -6.53
CA PHE A 336 -9.20 16.34 -5.95
C PHE A 336 -9.36 16.72 -4.49
N VAL A 337 -8.57 16.07 -3.64
CA VAL A 337 -8.43 16.35 -2.21
C VAL A 337 -7.22 17.24 -2.00
N GLU A 338 -7.32 18.19 -1.06
CA GLU A 338 -6.19 19.00 -0.60
C GLU A 338 -5.17 18.15 0.15
N ALA A 339 -4.28 17.51 -0.60
CA ALA A 339 -3.18 16.64 -0.18
C ALA A 339 -2.25 16.38 -1.38
N ASN A 340 -1.10 15.75 -1.12
CA ASN A 340 -0.25 15.16 -2.14
C ASN A 340 -0.67 13.67 -2.37
N HIS A 341 0.29 12.75 -2.36
CA HIS A 341 0.09 11.36 -2.80
C HIS A 341 -0.66 10.50 -1.80
N PHE A 342 -0.42 10.61 -0.49
CA PHE A 342 -1.05 9.72 0.49
C PHE A 342 -2.35 10.33 1.02
N THR A 343 -3.27 10.71 0.12
CA THR A 343 -4.51 11.47 0.42
C THR A 343 -5.31 10.94 1.59
N HIS A 344 -5.38 9.62 1.72
CA HIS A 344 -6.14 8.92 2.74
C HIS A 344 -5.52 9.03 4.15
N ILE A 345 -4.24 9.35 4.24
CA ILE A 345 -3.51 9.64 5.48
C ILE A 345 -3.35 11.16 5.69
N GLU A 346 -3.10 11.91 4.62
CA GLU A 346 -2.86 13.36 4.66
C GLU A 346 -4.12 14.16 5.00
N ASN A 347 -5.25 13.78 4.42
CA ASN A 347 -6.52 14.44 4.62
C ASN A 347 -7.65 13.41 4.73
N PRO A 348 -7.63 12.58 5.80
CA PRO A 348 -8.54 11.46 5.95
C PRO A 348 -10.00 11.90 5.97
N VAL A 349 -10.29 13.09 6.53
CA VAL A 349 -11.66 13.61 6.61
C VAL A 349 -12.22 13.92 5.21
N ALA A 350 -11.48 14.62 4.36
CA ALA A 350 -11.93 14.90 2.99
C ALA A 350 -11.98 13.62 2.15
N CYS A 351 -10.96 12.77 2.26
CA CYS A 351 -10.90 11.48 1.57
C CYS A 351 -12.10 10.60 1.92
N ASN A 352 -12.39 10.42 3.21
CA ASN A 352 -13.52 9.63 3.69
C ASN A 352 -14.86 10.21 3.22
N ARG A 353 -15.02 11.52 3.24
CA ARG A 353 -16.25 12.18 2.76
C ARG A 353 -16.49 11.91 1.27
N ALA A 354 -15.44 11.97 0.45
CA ALA A 354 -15.51 11.67 -0.97
C ALA A 354 -15.91 10.20 -1.20
N ILE A 355 -15.24 9.28 -0.49
CA ILE A 355 -15.54 7.84 -0.56
C ILE A 355 -16.98 7.56 -0.15
N ARG A 356 -17.43 8.02 1.02
CA ARG A 356 -18.81 7.79 1.51
C ARG A 356 -19.86 8.28 0.52
N ARG A 357 -19.72 9.53 0.07
CA ARG A 357 -20.64 10.12 -0.91
C ARG A 357 -20.71 9.29 -2.19
N PHE A 358 -19.57 8.81 -2.67
CA PHE A 358 -19.51 8.01 -3.89
C PHE A 358 -20.10 6.60 -3.69
N LEU A 359 -19.86 5.97 -2.55
CA LEU A 359 -20.43 4.66 -2.23
C LEU A 359 -21.94 4.70 -1.98
N GLY A 360 -22.53 5.88 -1.79
CA GLY A 360 -23.95 6.06 -1.47
C GLY A 360 -24.25 5.92 0.02
N SER A 361 -23.23 6.05 0.87
CA SER A 361 -23.33 6.15 2.32
C SER A 361 -23.50 7.62 2.69
N VAL A 362 -24.61 7.98 3.32
CA VAL A 362 -24.86 9.34 3.85
C VAL A 362 -24.07 9.57 5.13
#